data_AF-R6TV34-F1
#
_entry.id   AF-R6TV34-F1
#
_cell.length_a   1.000
_cell.length_b   1.000
_cell.length_c   1.000
_cell.angle_alpha   90.00
_cell.angle_beta   90.00
_cell.angle_gamma   90.00
#
_symmetry.space_group_name_H-M   'P 1'
#
loop_
_entity.id
_entity.type
_entity.pdbx_description
1 polymer ?
#
loop_
_entity_poly.entity_id
_entity_poly.type
_entity_poly.pdbx_seq_one_letter_code
_entity_poly.pdbx_strand_id
1 'polypeptide(L)'
;MPVYGILNTCFRELIGELEGRELLYTEIAQSIFRTLIMYVFRLVDTTHDIAPYIEMNRIIDSATAFIERNFRKNLTLDSVAEACFTNKYYLSHLFSQVRKMTV
;
A
#
# COMPACT_ATOMS: atom_id res chain seq x y z
N MET A 1 6.10 -21.08 -7.35
CA MET A 1 5.01 -21.99 -6.93
C MET A 1 4.94 -22.40 -5.45
N PRO A 2 5.96 -22.26 -4.55
CA PRO A 2 5.84 -22.75 -3.16
C PRO A 2 5.04 -21.86 -2.20
N VAL A 3 4.93 -20.55 -2.45
CA VAL A 3 4.34 -19.61 -1.48
C VAL A 3 2.80 -19.76 -1.35
N TYR A 4 2.10 -20.10 -2.43
CA TYR A 4 0.65 -20.33 -2.38
C TYR A 4 0.28 -21.48 -1.43
N GLY A 5 1.10 -22.54 -1.36
CA GLY A 5 0.91 -23.65 -0.43
C GLY A 5 1.12 -23.25 1.03
N ILE A 6 2.07 -22.35 1.28
CA ILE A 6 2.34 -21.80 2.62
C ILE A 6 1.17 -20.93 3.08
N LEU A 7 0.70 -20.00 2.23
CA LEU A 7 -0.45 -19.15 2.56
C LEU A 7 -1.70 -19.98 2.87
N ASN A 8 -2.00 -20.98 2.04
CA ASN A 8 -3.14 -21.86 2.28
C ASN A 8 -3.03 -22.62 3.61
N THR A 9 -1.81 -23.02 3.99
CA THR A 9 -1.56 -23.67 5.28
C THR A 9 -1.80 -22.71 6.45
N CYS A 10 -1.26 -21.48 6.38
CA CYS A 10 -1.51 -20.46 7.40
C CYS A 10 -3.01 -20.13 7.53
N PHE A 11 -3.75 -20.02 6.42
CA PHE A 11 -5.19 -19.78 6.48
C PHE A 11 -5.95 -20.94 7.14
N ARG A 12 -5.62 -22.19 6.77
CA ARG A 12 -6.26 -23.37 7.36
C ARG A 12 -6.01 -23.44 8.87
N GLU A 13 -4.77 -23.21 9.30
CA GLU A 13 -4.40 -23.22 10.72
C GLU A 13 -5.09 -22.07 11.47
N LEU A 14 -5.09 -20.86 10.91
CA LEU A 14 -5.75 -19.70 11.52
C LEU A 14 -7.26 -19.95 11.74
N ILE A 15 -7.94 -20.52 10.75
CA ILE A 15 -9.36 -20.86 10.87
C ILE A 15 -9.56 -21.93 11.95
N GLY A 16 -8.72 -22.97 11.95
CA GLY A 16 -8.78 -24.03 12.97
C GLY A 16 -8.63 -23.51 14.39
N GLU A 17 -7.69 -22.60 14.65
CA GLU A 17 -7.50 -21.98 15.97
C GLU A 17 -8.72 -21.15 16.40
N LEU A 18 -9.29 -20.37 15.47
CA LEU A 18 -10.45 -19.51 15.76
C LEU A 18 -11.75 -20.29 15.99
N GLU A 19 -11.91 -21.43 15.31
CA GLU A 19 -13.05 -22.34 15.47
C GLU A 19 -12.91 -23.19 16.74
N GLY A 20 -11.71 -23.74 17.00
CA GLY A 20 -11.44 -24.61 18.14
C GLY A 20 -11.48 -23.87 19.48
N ARG A 21 -11.03 -22.61 19.52
CA ARG A 21 -10.97 -21.75 20.73
C ARG A 21 -10.31 -22.43 21.93
N GLU A 22 -9.27 -23.22 21.67
CA GLU A 22 -8.49 -23.87 22.70
C GLU A 22 -7.69 -22.86 23.54
N LEU A 23 -7.05 -23.32 24.61
CA LEU A 23 -6.22 -22.46 25.45
C LEU A 23 -5.14 -21.76 24.59
N LEU A 24 -5.00 -20.44 24.72
CA LEU A 24 -4.09 -19.59 23.94
C LEU A 24 -4.40 -19.44 22.44
N TYR A 25 -5.60 -19.83 21.99
CA TYR A 25 -5.96 -19.72 20.56
C TYR A 25 -5.77 -18.31 19.99
N THR A 26 -6.00 -17.27 20.80
CA THR A 26 -5.80 -15.87 20.39
C THR A 26 -4.35 -15.53 20.07
N GLU A 27 -3.43 -15.99 20.91
CA GLU A 27 -1.99 -15.78 20.78
C GLU A 27 -1.45 -16.57 19.59
N ILE A 28 -1.92 -17.82 19.41
CA ILE A 28 -1.55 -18.67 18.28
C ILE A 28 -2.09 -18.05 16.97
N ALA A 29 -3.36 -17.65 16.93
CA ALA A 29 -3.97 -16.98 15.78
C ALA A 29 -3.23 -15.68 15.41
N GLN A 30 -2.83 -14.87 16.39
CA GLN A 30 -2.04 -13.66 16.16
C GLN A 30 -0.65 -13.98 15.57
N SER A 31 0.00 -15.03 16.04
CA SER A 31 1.29 -15.48 15.52
C SER A 31 1.19 -15.97 14.07
N ILE A 32 0.15 -16.74 13.74
CA ILE A 32 -0.15 -17.21 12.39
C ILE A 32 -0.44 -16.01 11.47
N PHE A 33 -1.26 -15.06 11.92
CA PHE A 33 -1.58 -13.86 11.15
C PHE A 33 -0.33 -13.02 10.85
N ARG A 34 0.54 -12.80 11.84
CA ARG A 34 1.82 -12.11 11.63
C ARG A 34 2.67 -12.82 10.57
N THR A 35 2.73 -14.15 10.64
CA THR A 35 3.46 -14.98 9.68
C THR A 35 2.90 -14.86 8.26
N LEU A 36 1.57 -14.85 8.13
CA LEU A 36 0.87 -14.65 6.87
C LEU A 36 1.22 -13.30 6.24
N ILE A 37 1.19 -12.22 7.02
CA ILE A 37 1.57 -10.88 6.56
C ILE A 37 3.03 -10.84 6.07
N MET A 38 3.98 -11.51 6.76
CA MET A 38 5.37 -11.59 6.31
C MET A 38 5.51 -12.31 4.96
N TYR A 39 4.75 -13.38 4.72
CA TYR A 39 4.76 -14.07 3.43
C TYR A 39 4.10 -13.25 2.32
N VAL A 40 3.05 -12.48 2.64
CA VAL A 40 2.47 -11.50 1.71
C VAL A 40 3.52 -10.46 1.34
N PHE A 41 4.20 -9.87 2.31
CA PHE A 41 5.29 -8.91 2.02
C PHE A 41 6.37 -9.52 1.13
N ARG A 42 6.81 -10.76 1.39
CA ARG A 42 7.76 -11.46 0.50
C ARG A 42 7.22 -11.60 -0.92
N LEU A 43 5.93 -11.90 -1.11
CA LEU A 43 5.34 -11.96 -2.45
C LEU A 43 5.35 -10.62 -3.15
N VAL A 44 4.95 -9.55 -2.46
CA VAL A 44 4.94 -8.21 -3.03
C VAL A 44 6.38 -7.79 -3.37
N ASP A 45 7.34 -8.06 -2.49
CA ASP A 45 8.77 -7.72 -2.64
C ASP A 45 9.46 -8.53 -3.75
N THR A 46 9.08 -9.80 -3.91
CA THR A 46 9.62 -10.67 -4.99
C THR A 46 9.02 -10.33 -6.34
N THR A 47 7.86 -9.66 -6.39
CA THR A 47 7.13 -9.48 -7.66
C THR A 47 7.48 -8.18 -8.38
N HIS A 48 7.96 -7.11 -7.72
CA HIS A 48 8.54 -5.90 -8.32
C HIS A 48 9.30 -5.11 -7.23
N ASP A 49 10.28 -4.28 -7.61
CA ASP A 49 10.75 -3.19 -6.75
C ASP A 49 9.55 -2.27 -6.47
N ILE A 50 8.92 -2.44 -5.31
CA ILE A 50 7.68 -1.74 -4.92
C ILE A 50 8.01 -0.35 -4.39
N ALA A 51 9.28 -0.08 -4.05
CA ALA A 51 9.69 1.20 -3.48
C ALA A 51 9.30 2.39 -4.39
N PRO A 52 9.53 2.34 -5.73
CA PRO A 52 9.02 3.34 -6.67
C PRO A 52 7.49 3.52 -6.62
N TYR A 53 6.73 2.42 -6.49
CA TYR A 53 5.26 2.49 -6.44
C TYR A 53 4.75 3.08 -5.12
N ILE A 54 5.39 2.74 -3.99
CA ILE A 54 5.07 3.29 -2.67
C ILE A 54 5.39 4.80 -2.65
N GLU A 55 6.55 5.19 -3.16
CA GLU A 55 6.95 6.59 -3.25
C GLU A 55 6.01 7.40 -4.16
N MET A 56 5.64 6.83 -5.32
CA MET A 56 4.66 7.43 -6.23
C MET A 56 3.31 7.65 -5.56
N ASN A 57 2.75 6.65 -4.88
CA ASN A 57 1.46 6.78 -4.19
C ASN A 57 1.54 7.83 -3.06
N ARG A 58 2.63 7.87 -2.30
CA ARG A 58 2.85 8.88 -1.26
C ARG A 58 2.82 10.30 -1.82
N ILE A 59 3.47 10.54 -2.96
CA ILE A 59 3.49 11.86 -3.61
C ILE A 59 2.09 12.24 -4.09
N ILE A 60 1.32 11.30 -4.66
CA ILE A 60 -0.05 11.54 -5.12
C ILE A 60 -1.01 11.81 -3.97
N ASP A 61 -0.90 11.06 -2.88
CA ASP A 61 -1.75 11.26 -1.70
C ASP A 61 -1.47 12.64 -1.07
N SER A 62 -0.20 13.02 -0.96
CA SER A 62 0.22 14.34 -0.51
C SER A 62 -0.33 15.46 -1.41
N ALA A 63 -0.20 15.30 -2.72
CA ALA A 63 -0.72 16.27 -3.69
C ALA A 63 -2.25 16.39 -3.63
N THR A 64 -2.94 15.26 -3.56
CA THR A 64 -4.41 15.21 -3.45
C THR A 64 -4.87 15.93 -2.19
N ALA A 65 -4.27 15.63 -1.04
CA ALA A 65 -4.60 16.29 0.23
C ALA A 65 -4.30 17.80 0.21
N PHE A 66 -3.21 18.23 -0.45
CA PHE A 66 -2.90 19.64 -0.59
C PHE A 66 -3.91 20.38 -1.47
N ILE A 67 -4.31 19.78 -2.59
CA ILE A 67 -5.35 20.31 -3.49
C ILE A 67 -6.68 20.41 -2.74
N GLU A 68 -7.12 19.35 -2.07
CA GLU A 68 -8.37 19.33 -1.30
C GLU A 68 -8.40 20.40 -0.20
N ARG A 69 -7.27 20.68 0.45
CA ARG A 69 -7.19 21.74 1.48
C ARG A 69 -7.18 23.15 0.90
N ASN A 70 -6.75 23.32 -0.36
CA ASN A 70 -6.54 24.62 -0.97
C ASN A 70 -7.38 24.86 -2.24
N PHE A 71 -8.39 24.04 -2.53
CA PHE A 71 -9.16 24.07 -3.78
C PHE A 71 -9.88 25.41 -4.06
N ARG A 72 -10.11 26.22 -3.02
CA ARG A 72 -10.72 27.56 -3.13
C ARG A 72 -9.71 28.66 -3.46
N LYS A 73 -8.42 28.35 -3.45
CA LYS A 73 -7.33 29.26 -3.83
C LYS A 73 -6.96 29.02 -5.29
N ASN A 74 -6.33 30.01 -5.91
CA ASN A 74 -5.79 29.86 -7.26
C ASN A 74 -4.56 28.94 -7.20
N LEU A 75 -4.76 27.65 -7.46
CA LEU A 75 -3.73 26.61 -7.42
C LEU A 75 -3.07 26.48 -8.80
N THR A 76 -1.74 26.47 -8.83
CA THR A 76 -0.96 26.13 -10.02
C THR A 76 -0.25 24.79 -9.82
N LEU A 77 0.07 24.09 -10.91
CA LEU A 77 0.82 22.84 -10.84
C LEU A 77 2.18 23.03 -10.16
N ASP A 78 2.84 24.19 -10.38
CA ASP A 78 4.07 24.58 -9.68
C ASP A 78 3.87 24.64 -8.15
N SER A 79 2.75 25.23 -7.68
CA SER A 79 2.48 25.34 -6.23
C SER A 79 2.21 23.99 -5.55
N VAL A 80 1.60 23.04 -6.28
CA VAL A 80 1.37 21.68 -5.75
C VAL A 80 2.68 20.88 -5.73
N ALA A 81 3.52 21.05 -6.76
CA ALA A 81 4.82 20.40 -6.86
C ALA A 81 5.77 20.85 -5.73
N GLU A 82 5.81 22.16 -5.46
CA GLU A 82 6.58 22.73 -4.35
C GLU A 82 6.12 22.17 -3.00
N ALA A 83 4.81 22.12 -2.75
CA ALA A 83 4.24 21.56 -1.52
C ALA A 83 4.52 20.06 -1.33
N CYS A 84 4.76 19.34 -2.42
CA CYS A 84 5.06 17.91 -2.42
C CYS A 84 6.56 17.61 -2.59
N PHE A 85 7.42 18.63 -2.51
CA PHE A 85 8.88 18.52 -2.68
C PHE A 85 9.28 17.78 -3.96
N THR A 86 8.57 18.07 -5.06
CA THR A 86 8.78 17.43 -6.34
C THR A 86 8.74 18.43 -7.50
N ASN A 87 8.99 17.94 -8.71
CA ASN A 87 8.95 18.75 -9.94
C ASN A 87 7.58 18.59 -10.62
N LYS A 88 7.04 19.68 -11.17
CA LYS A 88 5.77 19.70 -11.90
C LYS A 88 5.67 18.68 -13.04
N TYR A 89 6.74 18.44 -13.79
CA TYR A 89 6.72 17.49 -14.89
C TYR A 89 6.58 16.05 -14.39
N TYR A 90 7.27 15.74 -13.29
CA TYR A 90 7.16 14.43 -12.63
C TYR A 90 5.78 14.26 -12.02
N LEU A 91 5.27 15.28 -11.31
CA LEU A 91 3.92 15.27 -10.74
C LEU A 91 2.85 15.07 -11.83
N SER A 92 2.94 15.77 -12.95
CA SER A 92 2.04 15.59 -14.10
C SER A 92 2.08 14.17 -14.66
N HIS A 93 3.28 13.60 -14.78
CA HIS A 93 3.46 12.22 -15.22
C HIS A 93 2.81 11.24 -14.23
N LEU A 94 3.03 11.43 -12.92
CA LEU A 94 2.46 10.58 -11.87
C LEU A 94 0.92 10.61 -11.87
N PHE A 95 0.31 11.79 -11.96
CA PHE A 95 -1.16 11.91 -12.03
C PHE A 95 -1.72 11.20 -13.27
N SER A 96 -1.07 11.35 -14.42
CA SER A 96 -1.49 10.68 -15.66
C SER A 96 -1.35 9.16 -15.58
N GLN A 97 -0.28 8.65 -14.96
CA GLN A 97 0.04 7.24 -14.85
C GLN A 97 -0.87 6.51 -13.84
N VAL A 98 -1.14 7.13 -12.69
CA VAL A 98 -1.88 6.48 -11.60
C VAL A 98 -3.38 6.70 -11.70
N ARG A 99 -3.83 7.91 -12.06
CA ARG A 99 -5.27 8.21 -12.09
C ARG A 99 -5.90 8.08 -13.47
N LYS A 100 -5.11 7.86 -14.54
CA LYS A 100 -5.58 7.93 -15.95
C LYS A 100 -6.34 9.23 -16.24
N MET A 101 -6.02 10.30 -15.52
CA MET A 101 -6.61 11.62 -15.71
C MET A 101 -5.54 12.51 -16.32
N THR A 102 -5.78 13.03 -17.52
CA THR A 102 -4.98 14.09 -18.12
C THR A 102 -5.40 15.40 -17.48
N VAL A 103 -4.45 16.12 -16.85
CA VAL A 103 -4.65 17.51 -16.40
C VAL A 103 -4.13 18.42 -17.50
#